data_AF-A0A699WBJ3-F1
#
_entry.id   AF-A0A699WBJ3-F1
#
_cell.length_a   1.000
_cell.length_b   1.000
_cell.length_c   1.000
_cell.angle_alpha   90.00
_cell.angle_beta   90.00
_cell.angle_gamma   90.00
#
_symmetry.space_group_name_H-M   'P 1'
#
loop_
_entity.id
_entity.type
_entity.pdbx_description
1 polymer ?
#
loop_
_entity_poly.entity_id
_entity_poly.type
_entity_poly.pdbx_seq_one_letter_code
_entity_poly.pdbx_strand_id
1 'polypeptide(L)' 'MDVKTAFLNDNLREEVYVSQPDRFVDVDNLNHVYKLKKALYGLKQAPRT' A
#
# COMPACT_ATOMS: atom_id res chain seq x y z
N MET A 1 -17.33 -11.93 9.44
CA MET A 1 -16.61 -10.71 9.02
C MET A 1 -15.41 -11.18 8.23
N ASP A 2 -15.36 -10.88 6.94
CA ASP A 2 -14.25 -11.27 6.09
C ASP A 2 -13.00 -10.48 6.47
N VAL A 3 -12.08 -11.14 7.17
CA VAL A 3 -10.81 -10.57 7.66
C VAL A 3 -10.02 -9.91 6.52
N LYS A 4 -10.17 -10.42 5.29
CA LYS A 4 -9.51 -9.90 4.08
C LYS A 4 -10.04 -8.52 3.63
N THR A 5 -11.33 -8.25 3.78
CA THR A 5 -11.94 -6.97 3.36
C THR A 5 -11.80 -5.87 4.40
N ALA A 6 -11.63 -6.24 5.67
CA ALA A 6 -11.30 -5.27 6.72
C ALA A 6 -9.95 -4.59 6.42
N PHE A 7 -8.92 -5.34 6.06
CA PHE A 7 -7.58 -4.77 5.78
C PHE A 7 -7.57 -3.84 4.58
N LEU A 8 -8.23 -4.20 3.48
CA LEU A 8 -8.28 -3.35 2.29
C LEU A 8 -9.03 -2.03 2.51
N ASN A 9 -9.79 -1.91 3.60
CA ASN A 9 -10.53 -0.71 3.97
C ASN A 9 -10.00 -0.02 5.23
N ASP A 10 -9.04 -0.63 5.93
CA ASP A 10 -8.46 -0.05 7.13
C ASP A 10 -7.40 1.00 6.77
N ASN A 11 -7.33 2.02 7.62
CA ASN A 11 -6.32 3.06 7.48
C ASN A 11 -4.96 2.52 7.94
N LEU A 12 -3.91 2.90 7.20
CA LEU A 12 -2.55 2.57 7.60
C LEU A 12 -2.18 3.29 8.89
N ARG A 13 -1.66 2.54 9.87
CA ARG A 13 -1.18 3.11 11.13
C ARG A 13 0.11 3.90 10.95
N GLU A 14 0.93 3.52 9.97
CA GLU A 14 2.17 4.23 9.64
C GLU A 14 2.16 4.60 8.15
N GLU A 15 2.91 5.63 7.77
CA GLU A 15 3.04 6.00 6.38
C GLU A 15 3.89 4.99 5.62
N VAL A 16 3.29 4.34 4.63
CA VAL A 16 3.98 3.38 3.77
C VAL A 16 4.18 3.99 2.40
N TYR A 17 5.42 4.00 1.95
CA TYR A 17 5.81 4.42 0.60
C TYR A 17 6.25 3.19 -0.19
N VAL A 18 5.91 3.16 -1.48
CA VAL A 18 6.29 2.08 -2.40
C VAL A 18 6.91 2.65 -3.66
N SER A 19 7.86 1.91 -4.24
CA SER A 19 8.44 2.25 -5.53
C SER A 19 7.36 2.26 -6.62
N GLN A 20 7.60 3.03 -7.67
CA GLN A 20 6.69 3.08 -8.82
C GLN A 20 6.62 1.71 -9.49
N PRO A 21 5.41 1.16 -9.68
CA PRO A 21 5.26 -0.04 -10.48
C PRO A 21 5.61 0.26 -11.94
N ASP A 22 6.25 -0.68 -12.64
CA ASP A 22 6.69 -0.50 -14.04
C ASP A 22 5.56 -0.05 -15.00
N ARG A 23 4.30 -0.38 -14.69
CA ARG A 23 3.12 0.00 -15.48
C ARG A 23 2.49 1.33 -15.09
N PHE A 24 2.98 1.98 -14.04
CA PHE A 24 2.46 3.23 -13.48
C PHE A 24 3.61 4.20 -13.16
N VAL A 25 4.72 4.12 -13.89
CA VAL A 25 5.82 5.07 -13.75
C VAL A 25 5.36 6.42 -14.27
N ASP A 26 5.43 7.43 -13.41
CA ASP A 26 5.32 8.82 -13.80
C ASP A 26 6.64 9.27 -14.44
N VAL A 27 6.60 9.53 -15.74
CA VAL A 27 7.77 9.87 -16.56
C VAL A 27 8.33 11.25 -16.21
N ASP A 28 7.48 12.15 -15.71
CA ASP A 28 7.90 13.48 -15.26
C ASP A 28 8.52 13.43 -13.86
N ASN A 29 8.25 12.36 -13.10
CA ASN A 29 8.67 12.21 -11.71
C ASN A 29 9.27 10.83 -11.42
N LEU A 30 10.29 10.42 -12.18
CA LEU A 30 10.89 9.09 -12.09
C LEU A 30 11.41 8.72 -10.68
N ASN A 31 11.84 9.71 -9.90
CA ASN A 31 12.39 9.51 -8.55
C ASN A 31 11.33 9.50 -7.45
N HIS A 32 10.04 9.64 -7.78
CA HIS A 32 8.98 9.64 -6.77
C HIS A 32 8.63 8.23 -6.30
N VAL A 33 8.12 8.17 -5.08
CA VAL A 33 7.53 6.98 -4.46
C VAL A 33 6.04 7.25 -4.21
N TYR A 34 5.22 6.22 -4.34
CA TYR A 34 3.80 6.33 -4.08
C TYR A 34 3.49 6.12 -2.61
N LYS A 35 2.71 7.04 -2.03
CA LYS A 35 2.17 6.86 -0.69
C LYS A 35 0.95 5.95 -0.73
N LEU A 36 0.99 4.87 0.01
CA LEU A 36 -0.13 3.95 0.14
C LEU A 36 -1.20 4.61 1.03
N LYS A 37 -2.47 4.57 0.59
CA LYS A 37 -3.60 5.16 1.35
C LYS A 37 -4.38 4.14 2.18
N LYS A 38 -4.33 2.87 1.82
CA LYS A 38 -5.06 1.77 2.48
C LYS A 38 -4.14 0.57 2.66
N ALA A 39 -4.36 -0.24 3.69
CA ALA A 39 -3.52 -1.41 3.89
C ALA A 39 -3.66 -2.42 2.75
N LEU A 40 -2.52 -2.93 2.28
CA LEU A 40 -2.48 -4.04 1.32
C LEU A 40 -2.32 -5.36 2.09
N TYR A 41 -2.86 -6.43 1.52
CA TYR A 41 -2.72 -7.76 2.09
C TYR A 41 -1.24 -8.18 2.18
N GLY A 42 -0.84 -8.78 3.31
CA GLY A 42 0.52 -9.29 3.50
C GLY A 42 1.58 -8.24 3.88
N LEU A 43 1.20 -6.97 4.05
CA LEU A 43 2.08 -5.96 4.65
C LEU A 43 2.46 -6.40 6.08
N LYS A 44 3.68 -6.11 6.55
CA LYS A 44 4.11 -6.48 7.92
C LYS A 44 3.21 -5.89 9.02
N GLN A 45 2.57 -4.75 8.74
CA GLN A 45 1.56 -4.13 9.60
C GLN A 45 0.21 -4.86 9.58
N ALA A 46 -0.10 -5.56 8.49
CA ALA A 46 -1.27 -6.42 8.43
C ALA A 46 -0.96 -7.71 9.22
N PRO A 47 -1.82 -8.10 10.17
CA PRO A 47 -1.77 -9.41 10.80
C PRO A 47 -1.59 -10.50 9.74
N ARG A 48 -0.50 -11.26 9.85
CA ARG A 48 -0.29 -12.50 9.08
C ARG A 48 -1.09 -13.60 9.76
N THR A 49 -2.41 -13.54 9.61
CA THR A 49 -3.31 -14.64 10.02
C THR A 49 -3.34 -15.72 8.95
#